data_AF-A0A413QPE6-F1
#
_entry.id   AF-A0A413QPE6-F1
#
_cell.length_a   1.000
_cell.length_b   1.000
_cell.length_c   1.000
_cell.angle_alpha   90.00
_cell.angle_beta   90.00
_cell.angle_gamma   90.00
#
_symmetry.space_group_name_H-M   'P 1'
#
loop_
_entity.id
_entity.type
_entity.pdbx_description
1 polymer ?
#
loop_
_entity_poly.entity_id
_entity_poly.type
_entity_poly.pdbx_seq_one_letter_code
_entity_poly.pdbx_strand_id
1 'polypeptide(L)'
;AVNGSQLYAAGQAISNLGGAVNKLGTRVDRVGAGAAALAALHPLDFDPDDKWDFAAGYGNYRGANAAAIGAYYRPNEDTMFSVGGSFSGGENMVNAGVSFKLGQGNHVSTSRVAMAKEIKDLRENVAQLNQIVNRQSALIEKLTSVDTGSIQDKGNDLFPDVPENHWAYEYVTKLAKAGILKGYPDGKFAGDRMMTRYEFAAIVYRAITMGAASDPGLNQDGTLGKLAKEFNQELKFIRIDTIHQTDQGEPTVQRVRVQNTTK
;
A
#
# COMPACT_ATOMS: atom_id res chain seq x y z
N ALA A 1 24.99 -58.98 -49.65
CA ALA A 1 25.71 -57.70 -49.88
C ALA A 1 24.69 -56.60 -50.09
N VAL A 2 24.90 -55.42 -49.51
CA VAL A 2 24.08 -54.21 -49.78
C VAL A 2 24.54 -53.63 -51.13
N ASN A 3 23.60 -53.27 -52.02
CA ASN A 3 23.94 -52.68 -53.32
C ASN A 3 24.13 -51.16 -53.20
N GLY A 4 24.92 -50.55 -54.10
CA GLY A 4 25.13 -49.09 -54.16
C GLY A 4 23.83 -48.27 -54.24
N SER A 5 22.77 -48.80 -54.85
CA SER A 5 21.45 -48.16 -54.84
C SER A 5 20.80 -48.10 -53.45
N GLN A 6 20.99 -49.14 -52.63
CA GLN A 6 20.51 -49.18 -51.24
C GLN A 6 21.32 -48.22 -50.35
N LEU A 7 22.63 -48.12 -50.58
CA LEU A 7 23.50 -47.18 -49.89
C LEU A 7 23.19 -45.72 -50.27
N TYR A 8 22.93 -45.44 -51.56
CA TYR A 8 22.56 -44.11 -52.03
C TYR A 8 21.20 -43.66 -51.47
N ALA A 9 20.21 -44.55 -51.47
CA ALA A 9 18.91 -44.29 -50.84
C ALA A 9 19.05 -44.03 -49.33
N ALA A 10 19.90 -44.78 -48.63
CA ALA A 10 20.20 -44.54 -47.22
C ALA A 10 20.89 -43.17 -47.00
N GLY A 11 21.85 -42.79 -47.84
CA GLY A 11 22.51 -41.49 -47.77
C GLY A 11 21.55 -40.32 -47.97
N GLN A 12 20.61 -40.43 -48.91
CA GLN A 12 19.54 -39.44 -49.09
C GLN A 12 18.62 -39.35 -47.87
N ALA A 13 18.23 -40.48 -47.29
CA ALA A 13 17.41 -40.50 -46.07
C ALA A 13 18.13 -39.82 -44.90
N ILE A 14 19.43 -40.06 -44.73
CA ILE A 14 20.26 -39.42 -43.69
C ILE A 14 20.37 -37.90 -43.93
N SER A 15 20.55 -37.47 -45.18
CA SER A 15 20.59 -36.04 -45.51
C SER A 15 19.26 -35.35 -45.20
N ASN A 16 18.13 -35.98 -45.54
CA ASN A 16 16.80 -35.47 -45.23
C ASN A 16 16.57 -35.39 -43.72
N LEU A 17 17.05 -36.39 -42.97
CA LEU A 17 16.99 -36.39 -41.52
C LEU A 17 17.82 -35.25 -40.92
N GLY A 18 19.04 -35.02 -41.41
CA GLY A 18 19.88 -33.90 -40.97
C GLY A 18 19.19 -32.54 -41.16
N GLY A 19 18.52 -32.35 -42.29
CA GLY A 19 17.70 -31.15 -42.55
C GLY A 19 16.54 -31.00 -41.57
N ALA A 20 15.80 -32.08 -41.30
CA ALA A 20 14.71 -32.09 -40.32
C ALA A 20 15.19 -31.79 -38.89
N VAL A 21 16.34 -32.36 -38.50
CA VAL A 21 16.95 -32.13 -37.17
C VAL A 21 17.36 -30.67 -37.00
N ASN A 22 17.98 -30.05 -38.02
CA ASN A 22 18.35 -28.63 -37.95
C ASN A 22 17.12 -27.71 -37.85
N LYS A 23 16.05 -28.04 -38.60
CA LYS A 23 14.76 -27.32 -38.51
C LYS A 23 14.14 -27.46 -37.12
N LEU A 24 14.21 -28.66 -36.54
CA LEU A 24 13.75 -28.89 -35.18
C LEU A 24 14.53 -28.06 -34.17
N GLY A 25 15.86 -28.01 -34.27
CA GLY A 25 16.70 -27.17 -33.40
C GLY A 25 16.28 -25.70 -33.45
N THR A 26 16.13 -25.16 -34.65
CA THR A 26 15.68 -23.76 -34.85
C THR A 26 14.30 -23.52 -34.25
N ARG A 27 13.38 -24.48 -34.39
CA ARG A 27 12.04 -24.39 -33.82
C ARG A 27 12.07 -24.43 -32.30
N VAL A 28 12.89 -25.30 -31.71
CA VAL A 28 13.07 -25.37 -30.25
C VAL A 28 13.61 -24.06 -29.71
N ASP A 29 14.59 -23.44 -30.36
CA ASP A 29 15.13 -22.17 -29.89
C ASP A 29 14.07 -21.06 -29.88
N ARG A 30 13.25 -20.99 -30.94
CA ARG A 30 12.14 -20.04 -31.07
C ARG A 30 11.03 -20.28 -30.06
N VAL A 31 10.64 -21.53 -29.83
CA VAL A 31 9.66 -21.89 -28.80
C VAL A 31 10.19 -21.54 -27.40
N GLY A 32 11.48 -21.75 -27.14
CA GLY A 32 12.13 -21.33 -25.90
C GLY A 32 12.05 -19.81 -25.69
N ALA A 33 12.35 -19.04 -26.73
CA ALA A 33 12.23 -17.59 -26.68
C ALA A 33 10.76 -17.13 -26.47
N GLY A 34 9.81 -17.78 -27.15
CA GLY A 34 8.37 -17.51 -26.99
C GLY A 34 7.86 -17.80 -25.58
N ALA A 35 8.27 -18.93 -24.99
CA ALA A 35 7.95 -19.27 -23.61
C ALA A 35 8.52 -18.25 -22.63
N ALA A 36 9.76 -17.80 -22.84
CA ALA A 36 10.38 -16.74 -22.03
C ALA A 36 9.62 -15.40 -22.16
N ALA A 37 9.17 -15.05 -23.36
CA ALA A 37 8.39 -13.83 -23.60
C ALA A 37 7.02 -13.89 -22.89
N LEU A 38 6.33 -15.03 -22.93
CA LEU A 38 5.07 -15.25 -22.21
C LEU A 38 5.26 -15.19 -20.69
N ALA A 39 6.38 -15.73 -20.19
CA ALA A 39 6.70 -15.70 -18.76
C ALA A 39 6.99 -14.27 -18.25
N ALA A 40 7.40 -13.35 -19.13
CA ALA A 40 7.56 -11.94 -18.79
C ALA A 40 6.22 -11.17 -18.73
N LEU A 41 5.09 -11.78 -19.10
CA LEU A 41 3.78 -11.15 -19.02
C LEU A 41 3.27 -11.19 -17.58
N HIS A 42 3.11 -10.00 -16.99
CA HIS A 42 2.61 -9.83 -15.63
C HIS A 42 1.49 -8.80 -15.58
N PRO A 43 0.33 -9.14 -14.97
CA PRO A 43 -0.74 -8.18 -14.73
C PRO A 43 -0.39 -7.23 -13.59
N LEU A 44 -1.04 -6.07 -13.55
CA LEU A 44 -0.92 -5.13 -12.45
C LEU A 44 -1.73 -5.60 -11.23
N ASP A 45 -1.60 -4.85 -10.12
CA ASP A 45 -2.41 -5.06 -8.92
C ASP A 45 -3.90 -4.82 -9.25
N PHE A 46 -4.81 -5.51 -8.56
CA PHE A 46 -6.24 -5.40 -8.81
C PHE A 46 -6.75 -3.97 -8.55
N ASP A 47 -7.51 -3.44 -9.50
CA ASP A 47 -8.29 -2.21 -9.38
C ASP A 47 -9.79 -2.54 -9.58
N PRO A 48 -10.68 -2.19 -8.65
CA PRO A 48 -12.12 -2.42 -8.82
C PRO A 48 -12.76 -1.60 -9.95
N ASP A 49 -12.19 -0.44 -10.30
CA ASP A 49 -12.67 0.42 -11.38
C ASP A 49 -12.16 -0.08 -12.75
N ASP A 50 -10.97 -0.68 -12.80
CA ASP A 50 -10.32 -1.21 -14.02
C ASP A 50 -10.05 -2.72 -13.94
N LYS A 51 -10.95 -3.52 -14.53
CA LYS A 51 -10.92 -5.00 -14.44
C LYS A 51 -10.05 -5.69 -15.49
N TRP A 52 -9.54 -4.95 -16.47
CA TRP A 52 -8.75 -5.46 -17.59
C TRP A 52 -7.31 -4.96 -17.51
N ASP A 53 -6.36 -5.88 -17.55
CA ASP A 53 -4.93 -5.57 -17.66
C ASP A 53 -4.37 -6.09 -18.99
N PHE A 54 -3.47 -5.33 -19.59
CA PHE A 54 -2.73 -5.74 -20.79
C PHE A 54 -1.24 -5.71 -20.51
N ALA A 55 -0.52 -6.75 -20.95
CA ALA A 55 0.92 -6.85 -20.79
C ALA A 55 1.60 -7.13 -22.13
N ALA A 56 2.84 -6.68 -22.26
CA ALA A 56 3.73 -7.04 -23.36
C ALA A 56 5.05 -7.55 -22.79
N GLY A 57 5.64 -8.54 -23.45
CA GLY A 57 6.83 -9.23 -22.99
C GLY A 57 7.81 -9.48 -24.13
N TYR A 58 9.08 -9.67 -23.78
CA TYR A 58 10.14 -10.04 -24.71
C TYR A 58 10.95 -11.18 -24.10
N GLY A 59 11.36 -12.13 -24.93
CA GLY A 59 12.11 -13.31 -24.52
C GLY A 59 13.23 -13.63 -25.49
N ASN A 60 14.34 -14.11 -24.95
CA ASN A 60 15.48 -14.60 -25.71
C ASN A 60 15.89 -16.00 -25.24
N TYR A 61 16.21 -16.89 -26.18
CA TYR A 61 16.77 -18.19 -25.86
C TYR A 61 17.69 -18.65 -27.00
N ARG A 62 18.95 -18.98 -26.66
CA ARG A 62 19.98 -19.45 -27.61
C ARG A 62 20.09 -18.61 -28.90
N GLY A 63 19.90 -17.29 -28.79
CA GLY A 63 19.99 -16.36 -29.92
C GLY A 63 18.69 -16.16 -30.72
N ALA A 64 17.62 -16.92 -30.42
CA ALA A 64 16.27 -16.63 -30.92
C ALA A 64 15.58 -15.59 -30.03
N ASN A 65 14.74 -14.76 -30.64
CA ASN A 65 14.03 -13.65 -30.00
C ASN A 65 12.53 -13.78 -30.22
N ALA A 66 11.73 -13.46 -29.21
CA ALA A 66 10.28 -13.47 -29.28
C ALA A 66 9.68 -12.27 -28.57
N ALA A 67 8.51 -11.85 -29.05
CA ALA A 67 7.66 -10.87 -28.37
C ALA A 67 6.34 -11.54 -27.98
N ALA A 68 5.73 -11.09 -26.89
CA ALA A 68 4.46 -11.60 -26.40
C ALA A 68 3.52 -10.47 -25.98
N ILE A 69 2.22 -10.76 -26.05
CA ILE A 69 1.15 -9.89 -25.57
C ILE A 69 0.18 -10.75 -24.76
N GLY A 70 -0.31 -10.22 -23.64
CA GLY A 70 -1.30 -10.86 -22.78
C GLY A 70 -2.41 -9.90 -22.38
N ALA A 71 -3.59 -10.46 -22.14
CA ALA A 71 -4.74 -9.80 -21.55
C ALA A 71 -5.19 -10.58 -20.32
N TYR A 72 -5.53 -9.86 -19.26
CA TYR A 72 -5.97 -10.41 -18.00
C TYR A 72 -7.28 -9.75 -17.58
N TYR A 73 -8.19 -10.54 -17.03
CA TYR A 73 -9.47 -10.07 -16.53
C TYR A 73 -9.65 -10.49 -15.08
N ARG A 74 -9.86 -9.53 -14.18
CA ARG A 74 -10.11 -9.77 -12.76
C ARG A 74 -11.49 -9.24 -12.36
N PRO A 75 -12.51 -10.09 -12.24
CA PRO A 75 -13.82 -9.65 -11.76
C PRO A 75 -13.82 -9.24 -10.28
N ASN A 76 -12.87 -9.78 -9.49
CA ASN A 76 -12.65 -9.48 -8.08
C ASN A 76 -11.16 -9.70 -7.72
N GLU A 77 -10.78 -9.43 -6.46
CA GLU A 77 -9.39 -9.54 -6.00
C GLU A 77 -8.85 -10.98 -5.94
N ASP A 78 -9.73 -11.98 -5.96
CA ASP A 78 -9.40 -13.38 -5.75
C ASP A 78 -9.37 -14.21 -7.03
N THR A 79 -9.99 -13.73 -8.11
CA THR A 79 -10.14 -14.46 -9.36
C THR A 79 -9.48 -13.71 -10.51
N MET A 80 -8.68 -14.41 -11.30
CA MET A 80 -8.09 -13.87 -12.52
C MET A 80 -8.21 -14.85 -13.67
N PHE A 81 -8.64 -14.36 -14.82
CA PHE A 81 -8.54 -15.02 -16.11
C PHE A 81 -7.40 -14.40 -16.89
N SER A 82 -6.65 -15.22 -17.64
CA SER A 82 -5.52 -14.77 -18.45
C SER A 82 -5.55 -15.44 -19.81
N VAL A 83 -5.16 -14.67 -20.83
CA VAL A 83 -4.93 -15.17 -22.19
C VAL A 83 -3.73 -14.43 -22.76
N GLY A 84 -2.85 -15.13 -23.46
CA GLY A 84 -1.66 -14.52 -24.04
C GLY A 84 -1.16 -15.27 -25.26
N GLY A 85 -0.35 -14.59 -26.05
CA GLY A 85 0.29 -15.17 -27.23
C GLY A 85 1.67 -14.58 -27.49
N SER A 86 2.56 -15.37 -28.08
CA SER A 86 3.90 -14.94 -28.46
C SER A 86 4.22 -15.23 -29.91
N PHE A 87 5.09 -14.41 -30.48
CA PHE A 87 5.54 -14.45 -31.86
C PHE A 87 7.06 -14.52 -31.90
N SER A 88 7.61 -15.62 -32.44
CA SER A 88 9.05 -15.85 -32.55
C SER A 88 9.43 -16.26 -33.97
N GLY A 89 9.43 -15.30 -34.91
CA GLY A 89 9.94 -15.49 -36.28
C GLY A 89 9.25 -16.60 -37.08
N GLY A 90 7.96 -16.86 -36.83
CA GLY A 90 7.16 -17.88 -37.52
C GLY A 90 6.69 -19.04 -36.62
N GLU A 91 7.17 -19.12 -35.38
CA GLU A 91 6.61 -20.01 -34.36
C GLU A 91 5.78 -19.17 -33.39
N ASN A 92 4.46 -19.39 -33.41
CA ASN A 92 3.52 -18.67 -32.56
C ASN A 92 3.07 -19.59 -31.43
N MET A 93 2.85 -19.02 -30.24
CA MET A 93 2.35 -19.75 -29.08
C MET A 93 1.13 -19.03 -28.51
N VAL A 94 0.25 -19.78 -27.83
CA VAL A 94 -0.94 -19.26 -27.13
C VAL A 94 -1.01 -19.92 -25.77
N ASN A 95 -1.37 -19.16 -24.74
CA ASN A 95 -1.69 -19.66 -23.41
C ASN A 95 -3.03 -19.11 -22.91
N ALA A 96 -3.64 -19.83 -21.98
CA ALA A 96 -4.82 -19.40 -21.25
C ALA A 96 -4.77 -20.01 -19.85
N GLY A 97 -5.28 -19.30 -18.84
CA GLY A 97 -5.23 -19.76 -17.46
C GLY A 97 -6.22 -19.05 -16.56
N VAL A 98 -6.56 -19.71 -15.45
CA VAL A 98 -7.39 -19.17 -14.37
C VAL A 98 -6.64 -19.30 -13.06
N SER A 99 -6.67 -18.26 -12.24
CA SER A 99 -6.04 -18.24 -10.91
C SER A 99 -7.07 -17.88 -9.84
N PHE A 100 -6.97 -18.55 -8.69
CA PHE A 100 -7.80 -18.33 -7.52
C PHE A 100 -6.93 -18.14 -6.28
N LYS A 101 -7.27 -17.17 -5.43
CA LYS A 101 -6.70 -17.03 -4.09
C LYS A 101 -7.56 -17.81 -3.08
N LEU A 102 -6.94 -18.56 -2.18
CA LEU A 102 -7.60 -19.29 -1.09
C LEU A 102 -7.06 -18.83 0.27
N GLY A 103 -7.93 -18.41 1.18
CA GLY A 103 -7.57 -17.99 2.55
C GLY A 103 -8.75 -17.37 3.31
N GLN A 104 -8.61 -17.15 4.63
CA GLN A 104 -9.58 -16.37 5.42
C GLN A 104 -9.53 -14.90 4.95
N GLY A 105 -10.50 -14.50 4.12
CA GLY A 105 -10.59 -13.16 3.56
C GLY A 105 -10.93 -12.12 4.63
N ASN A 106 -10.05 -11.14 4.83
CA ASN A 106 -10.46 -9.85 5.35
C ASN A 106 -10.91 -9.01 4.14
N HIS A 107 -12.19 -8.64 4.09
CA HIS A 107 -12.85 -7.93 2.99
C HIS A 107 -12.41 -6.46 2.83
N VAL A 108 -11.18 -6.13 3.19
CA VAL A 108 -10.60 -4.80 2.99
C VAL A 108 -9.76 -4.89 1.72
N SER A 109 -10.34 -4.46 0.59
CA SER A 109 -9.65 -4.38 -0.69
C SER A 109 -8.36 -3.60 -0.51
N THR A 110 -7.23 -4.30 -0.51
CA THR A 110 -5.89 -3.73 -0.28
C THR A 110 -5.35 -3.00 -1.51
N SER A 111 -6.19 -2.76 -2.52
CA SER A 111 -5.80 -2.00 -3.70
C SER A 111 -5.29 -0.63 -3.25
N ARG A 112 -4.02 -0.33 -3.55
CA ARG A 112 -3.40 0.96 -3.25
C ARG A 112 -4.23 2.12 -3.81
N VAL A 113 -4.97 1.89 -4.89
CA VAL A 113 -5.87 2.86 -5.52
C VAL A 113 -7.14 3.04 -4.69
N ALA A 114 -7.74 1.96 -4.17
CA ALA A 114 -8.90 2.06 -3.26
C ALA A 114 -8.54 2.82 -1.97
N MET A 115 -7.37 2.54 -1.39
CA MET A 115 -6.86 3.31 -0.24
C MET A 115 -6.54 4.77 -0.60
N ALA A 116 -5.99 5.04 -1.79
CA ALA A 116 -5.71 6.40 -2.24
C ALA A 116 -7.00 7.20 -2.51
N LYS A 117 -8.04 6.55 -3.04
CA LYS A 117 -9.37 7.12 -3.25
C LYS A 117 -10.05 7.42 -1.91
N GLU A 118 -9.96 6.51 -0.94
CA GLU A 118 -10.46 6.75 0.42
C GLU A 118 -9.70 7.90 1.12
N ILE A 119 -8.37 8.00 0.95
CA ILE A 119 -7.57 9.14 1.45
C ILE A 119 -7.96 10.45 0.74
N LYS A 120 -8.27 10.40 -0.55
CA LYS A 120 -8.72 11.58 -1.30
C LYS A 120 -10.10 12.04 -0.84
N ASP A 121 -11.04 11.12 -0.68
CA ASP A 121 -12.39 11.41 -0.17
C ASP A 121 -12.34 11.88 1.28
N LEU A 122 -11.44 11.33 2.11
CA LEU A 122 -11.16 11.86 3.46
C LEU A 122 -10.62 13.30 3.39
N ARG A 123 -9.70 13.62 2.46
CA ARG A 123 -9.18 14.99 2.29
C ARG A 123 -10.25 15.99 1.85
N GLU A 124 -11.22 15.59 1.03
CA GLU A 124 -12.35 16.44 0.65
C GLU A 124 -13.30 16.70 1.83
N ASN A 125 -13.59 15.68 2.65
CA ASN A 125 -14.37 15.85 3.88
C ASN A 125 -13.66 16.77 4.89
N VAL A 126 -12.33 16.66 5.03
CA VAL A 126 -11.52 17.55 5.88
C VAL A 126 -11.54 18.99 5.37
N ALA A 127 -11.54 19.20 4.04
CA ALA A 127 -11.66 20.54 3.46
C ALA A 127 -13.02 21.20 3.75
N GLN A 128 -14.11 20.42 3.73
CA GLN A 128 -15.44 20.90 4.13
C GLN A 128 -15.52 21.17 5.63
N LEU A 129 -14.88 20.34 6.47
CA LEU A 129 -14.83 20.54 7.92
C LEU A 129 -14.08 21.83 8.29
N ASN A 130 -13.00 22.17 7.58
CA ASN A 130 -12.29 23.44 7.75
C ASN A 130 -13.17 24.66 7.39
N GLN A 131 -14.06 24.54 6.40
CA GLN A 131 -15.01 25.61 6.08
C GLN A 131 -16.09 25.78 7.18
N ILE A 132 -16.52 24.68 7.81
CA ILE A 132 -17.47 24.74 8.94
C ILE A 132 -16.81 25.39 10.16
N VAL A 133 -15.57 25.01 10.49
CA VAL A 133 -14.81 25.62 11.59
C VAL A 133 -14.60 27.11 11.36
N ASN A 134 -14.18 27.52 10.15
CA ASN A 134 -13.99 28.95 9.82
C ASN A 134 -15.30 29.77 9.89
N ARG A 135 -16.44 29.17 9.50
CA ARG A 135 -17.75 29.82 9.64
C ARG A 135 -18.19 29.93 11.10
N GLN A 136 -17.85 28.95 11.94
CA GLN A 136 -18.07 29.04 13.39
C GLN A 136 -17.19 30.15 14.00
N SER A 137 -15.95 30.32 13.56
CA SER A 137 -15.07 31.42 14.01
C SER A 137 -15.64 32.80 13.71
N ALA A 138 -16.18 33.01 12.50
CA ALA A 138 -16.78 34.29 12.10
C ALA A 138 -18.09 34.61 12.86
N LEU A 139 -18.82 33.59 13.31
CA LEU A 139 -19.99 33.77 14.19
C LEU A 139 -19.55 34.12 15.61
N ILE A 140 -18.48 33.51 16.12
CA ILE A 140 -17.90 33.85 17.43
C ILE A 140 -17.40 35.29 17.44
N GLU A 141 -16.74 35.76 16.38
CA GLU A 141 -16.30 37.16 16.24
C GLU A 141 -17.48 38.15 16.21
N LYS A 142 -18.61 37.76 15.60
CA LYS A 142 -19.82 38.58 15.55
C LYS A 142 -20.65 38.56 16.85
N LEU A 143 -20.54 37.50 17.65
CA LEU A 143 -21.16 37.42 18.99
C LEU A 143 -20.31 38.06 20.09
N THR A 144 -19.00 38.17 19.90
CA THR A 144 -18.07 38.73 20.90
C THR A 144 -17.98 40.26 20.91
N SER A 145 -18.60 40.96 19.95
CA SER A 145 -18.70 42.42 19.94
C SER A 145 -19.92 42.99 20.71
N VAL A 146 -20.65 42.15 21.47
CA VAL A 146 -21.73 42.61 22.36
C VAL A 146 -21.20 42.61 23.79
N ASP A 147 -20.93 43.83 24.27
CA ASP A 147 -20.53 44.19 25.62
C ASP A 147 -21.37 43.45 26.68
N THR A 148 -20.80 42.40 27.25
CA THR A 148 -21.31 41.75 28.46
C THR A 148 -20.11 41.36 29.31
N GLY A 149 -19.90 42.09 30.40
CA GLY A 149 -18.85 41.81 31.37
C GLY A 149 -18.83 40.35 31.82
N SER A 150 -17.62 39.88 32.17
CA SER A 150 -17.30 38.54 32.67
C SER A 150 -17.57 37.37 31.72
N ILE A 151 -16.76 37.26 30.68
CA ILE A 151 -16.34 35.93 30.19
C ILE A 151 -14.84 35.86 30.44
N GLN A 152 -14.46 35.20 31.53
CA GLN A 152 -13.14 34.57 31.59
C GLN A 152 -13.04 33.69 30.36
N ASP A 153 -12.18 34.08 29.43
CA ASP A 153 -11.60 33.13 28.49
C ASP A 153 -11.03 32.00 29.36
N LYS A 154 -11.69 30.85 29.37
CA LYS A 154 -11.05 29.61 29.84
C LYS A 154 -10.03 29.26 28.77
N GLY A 155 -8.95 30.02 28.77
CA GLY A 155 -7.74 29.66 28.10
C GLY A 155 -7.37 28.24 28.53
N ASN A 156 -7.26 27.37 27.54
CA ASN A 156 -6.01 26.64 27.36
C ASN A 156 -5.62 25.59 28.43
N ASP A 157 -6.49 25.18 29.34
CA ASP A 157 -6.25 24.03 30.23
C ASP A 157 -6.67 22.71 29.56
N LEU A 158 -5.84 22.19 28.65
CA LEU A 158 -6.05 20.87 28.04
C LEU A 158 -5.89 19.73 29.05
N PHE A 159 -4.92 19.88 29.97
CA PHE A 159 -4.63 18.90 31.01
C PHE A 159 -4.48 19.61 32.37
N PRO A 160 -5.25 19.24 33.41
CA PRO A 160 -5.22 19.88 34.72
C PRO A 160 -3.87 19.76 35.46
N ASP A 161 -3.01 18.84 35.03
CA ASP A 161 -1.72 18.51 35.63
C ASP A 161 -0.52 19.07 34.83
N VAL A 162 -0.78 19.85 33.77
CA VAL A 162 0.28 20.56 33.02
C VAL A 162 -0.03 22.06 33.07
N PRO A 163 0.40 22.78 34.11
CA PRO A 163 0.14 24.21 34.24
C PRO A 163 0.92 25.02 33.21
N GLU A 164 0.47 26.25 32.90
CA GLU A 164 1.08 27.13 31.88
C GLU A 164 2.58 27.40 32.11
N ASN A 165 3.02 27.38 33.37
CA ASN A 165 4.41 27.59 33.76
C ASN A 165 5.28 26.32 33.66
N HIS A 166 4.71 25.19 33.22
CA HIS A 166 5.45 23.95 33.05
C HIS A 166 6.22 23.96 31.72
N TRP A 167 7.48 23.51 31.73
CA TRP A 167 8.33 23.50 30.53
C TRP A 167 7.73 22.71 29.36
N ALA A 168 6.93 21.68 29.66
CA ALA A 168 6.27 20.84 28.65
C ALA A 168 4.95 21.43 28.14
N TYR A 169 4.43 22.50 28.75
CA TYR A 169 3.10 23.03 28.50
C TYR A 169 2.88 23.36 27.02
N GLU A 170 3.81 24.09 26.41
CA GLU A 170 3.71 24.50 25.01
C GLU A 170 3.70 23.29 24.07
N TYR A 171 4.57 22.31 24.30
CA TYR A 171 4.69 21.11 23.48
C TYR A 171 3.49 20.18 23.61
N VAL A 172 3.07 19.93 24.85
CA VAL A 172 1.92 19.08 25.16
C VAL A 172 0.64 19.69 24.58
N THR A 173 0.48 21.00 24.73
CA THR A 173 -0.66 21.75 24.18
C THR A 173 -0.70 21.68 22.65
N LYS A 174 0.45 21.88 21.98
CA LYS A 174 0.53 21.76 20.51
C LYS A 174 0.18 20.35 20.03
N LEU A 175 0.75 19.32 20.65
CA LEU A 175 0.51 17.93 20.26
C LEU A 175 -0.92 17.46 20.59
N ALA A 176 -1.52 17.96 21.67
CA ALA A 176 -2.91 17.67 22.01
C ALA A 176 -3.88 18.38 21.06
N LYS A 177 -3.62 19.64 20.69
CA LYS A 177 -4.39 20.36 19.65
C LYS A 177 -4.30 19.68 18.28
N ALA A 178 -3.15 19.06 17.98
CA ALA A 178 -2.96 18.24 16.78
C ALA A 178 -3.60 16.85 16.87
N GLY A 179 -4.23 16.49 18.00
CA GLY A 179 -4.85 15.17 18.22
C GLY A 179 -3.87 14.02 18.45
N ILE A 180 -2.56 14.30 18.45
CA ILE A 180 -1.48 13.31 18.59
C ILE A 180 -1.43 12.80 20.03
N LEU A 181 -1.51 13.71 20.99
CA LEU A 181 -1.64 13.40 22.41
C LEU A 181 -3.11 13.39 22.81
N LYS A 182 -3.55 12.27 23.39
CA LYS A 182 -4.81 12.20 24.14
C LYS A 182 -4.45 11.97 25.61
N GLY A 183 -5.09 12.70 26.50
CA GLY A 183 -4.98 12.48 27.93
C GLY A 183 -5.61 11.16 28.35
N TYR A 184 -5.51 10.91 29.63
CA TYR A 184 -6.11 9.76 30.28
C TYR A 184 -7.62 9.91 30.49
N PRO A 185 -8.32 8.81 30.83
CA PRO A 185 -9.74 8.85 31.15
C PRO A 185 -10.09 9.82 32.30
N ASP A 186 -9.13 10.15 33.17
CA ASP A 186 -9.27 11.13 34.25
C ASP A 186 -8.96 12.58 33.81
N GLY A 187 -8.69 12.79 32.52
CA GLY A 187 -8.42 14.10 31.92
C GLY A 187 -6.99 14.60 32.08
N LYS A 188 -6.07 13.81 32.66
CA LYS A 188 -4.68 14.22 32.89
C LYS A 188 -3.74 13.80 31.77
N PHE A 189 -2.59 14.48 31.66
CA PHE A 189 -1.46 14.03 30.85
C PHE A 189 -0.64 12.95 31.57
N ALA A 190 -0.53 13.12 32.89
CA ALA A 190 0.29 12.38 33.84
C ALA A 190 1.78 12.31 33.42
N GLY A 191 2.41 13.47 33.24
CA GLY A 191 3.78 13.61 32.74
C GLY A 191 4.89 13.11 33.69
N ASP A 192 4.61 13.05 34.99
CA ASP A 192 5.58 12.62 36.02
C ASP A 192 5.76 11.10 36.12
N ARG A 193 4.89 10.33 35.46
CA ARG A 193 5.01 8.87 35.45
C ARG A 193 6.00 8.42 34.37
N MET A 194 6.58 7.25 34.56
CA MET A 194 7.31 6.59 33.47
C MET A 194 6.34 6.20 32.36
N MET A 195 6.56 6.73 31.17
CA MET A 195 5.86 6.34 29.96
C MET A 195 6.26 4.92 29.56
N THR A 196 5.26 4.08 29.28
CA THR A 196 5.52 2.74 28.78
C THR A 196 5.92 2.79 27.31
N ARG A 197 6.68 1.80 26.85
CA ARG A 197 7.05 1.66 25.43
C ARG A 197 5.81 1.62 24.50
N TYR A 198 4.69 1.12 25.01
CA TYR A 198 3.43 1.04 24.28
C TYR A 198 2.77 2.40 24.08
N GLU A 199 2.77 3.24 25.11
CA GLU A 199 2.23 4.59 25.03
C GLU A 199 3.07 5.46 24.10
N PHE A 200 4.40 5.32 24.17
CA PHE A 200 5.30 5.95 23.23
C PHE A 200 5.00 5.54 21.77
N ALA A 201 4.87 4.23 21.52
CA ALA A 201 4.55 3.72 20.19
C ALA A 201 3.19 4.24 19.68
N ALA A 202 2.19 4.37 20.55
CA ALA A 202 0.89 4.91 20.19
C ALA A 202 0.97 6.40 19.78
N ILE A 203 1.77 7.19 20.49
CA ILE A 203 2.00 8.61 20.16
C ILE A 203 2.70 8.73 18.80
N VAL A 204 3.74 7.94 18.57
CA VAL A 204 4.48 7.94 17.29
C VAL A 204 3.59 7.52 16.13
N TYR A 205 2.79 6.46 16.31
CA TYR A 205 1.83 6.02 15.29
C TYR A 205 0.81 7.11 14.95
N ARG A 206 0.24 7.78 15.96
CA ARG A 206 -0.71 8.89 15.75
C ARG A 206 -0.05 10.06 15.05
N ALA A 207 1.16 10.44 15.46
CA ALA A 207 1.91 11.52 14.82
C ALA A 207 2.11 11.24 13.32
N ILE A 208 2.46 10.01 12.95
CA ILE A 208 2.66 9.63 11.55
C ILE A 208 1.33 9.60 10.78
N THR A 209 0.29 9.03 11.37
CA THR A 209 -1.04 8.90 10.73
C THR A 209 -1.72 10.25 10.54
N MET A 210 -1.54 11.17 11.48
CA MET A 210 -2.06 12.55 11.43
C MET A 210 -1.19 13.48 10.59
N GLY A 211 -0.12 12.96 9.96
CA GLY A 211 0.72 13.73 9.07
C GLY A 211 1.59 14.78 9.77
N ALA A 212 1.97 14.56 11.04
CA ALA A 212 2.82 15.48 11.81
C ALA A 212 4.19 15.73 11.12
N ALA A 213 4.68 14.77 10.33
CA ALA A 213 5.87 14.95 9.50
C ALA A 213 5.69 15.97 8.36
N SER A 214 4.45 16.23 7.96
CA SER A 214 4.07 17.18 6.91
C SER A 214 3.58 18.51 7.49
N ASP A 215 3.43 18.62 8.81
CA ASP A 215 3.02 19.84 9.50
C ASP A 215 4.26 20.72 9.80
N PRO A 216 4.38 21.91 9.19
CA PRO A 216 5.52 22.80 9.41
C PRO A 216 5.66 23.29 10.86
N GLY A 217 4.56 23.32 11.62
CA GLY A 217 4.55 23.73 13.02
C GLY A 217 5.09 22.65 13.97
N LEU A 218 5.02 21.38 13.56
CA LEU A 218 5.47 20.23 14.34
C LEU A 218 6.82 19.67 13.87
N ASN A 219 7.14 19.72 12.58
CA ASN A 219 8.37 19.18 11.98
C ASN A 219 9.41 20.28 11.67
N GLN A 220 9.64 21.19 12.62
CA GLN A 220 10.50 22.37 12.41
C GLN A 220 11.96 22.03 12.09
N ASP A 221 12.46 20.90 12.58
CA ASP A 221 13.85 20.44 12.44
C ASP A 221 14.00 19.27 11.44
N GLY A 222 12.91 18.83 10.81
CA GLY A 222 12.89 17.71 9.87
C GLY A 222 13.10 16.33 10.50
N THR A 223 13.23 16.21 11.82
CA THR A 223 13.51 14.93 12.48
C THR A 223 12.30 14.00 12.48
N LEU A 224 11.09 14.54 12.61
CA LEU A 224 9.85 13.77 12.51
C LEU A 224 9.65 13.16 11.12
N GLY A 225 10.08 13.87 10.07
CA GLY A 225 10.10 13.34 8.70
C GLY A 225 11.06 12.15 8.52
N LYS A 226 12.25 12.22 9.15
CA LYS A 226 13.21 11.10 9.14
C LYS A 226 12.71 9.91 9.96
N LEU A 227 12.18 10.17 11.15
CA LEU A 227 11.59 9.16 12.03
C LEU A 227 10.42 8.44 11.35
N ALA A 228 9.51 9.19 10.73
CA ALA A 228 8.39 8.63 10.00
C ALA A 228 8.87 7.72 8.86
N LYS A 229 9.91 8.12 8.13
CA LYS A 229 10.47 7.33 7.03
C LYS A 229 11.14 6.04 7.50
N GLU A 230 11.89 6.09 8.60
CA GLU A 230 12.60 4.94 9.17
C GLU A 230 11.63 3.94 9.84
N PHE A 231 10.66 4.44 10.62
CA PHE A 231 9.70 3.60 11.32
C PHE A 231 8.55 3.09 10.45
N ASN A 232 8.29 3.66 9.27
CA ASN A 232 7.22 3.17 8.37
C ASN A 232 7.35 1.67 8.04
N GLN A 233 8.58 1.15 7.98
CA GLN A 233 8.79 -0.28 7.73
C GLN A 233 8.39 -1.14 8.93
N GLU A 234 8.61 -0.64 10.15
CA GLU A 234 8.32 -1.36 11.39
C GLU A 234 6.85 -1.22 11.83
N LEU A 235 6.20 -0.08 11.52
CA LEU A 235 4.80 0.16 11.84
C LEU A 235 3.83 -0.78 11.11
N LYS A 236 4.24 -1.37 9.98
CA LYS A 236 3.48 -2.44 9.31
C LYS A 236 3.24 -3.65 10.21
N PHE A 237 4.13 -3.87 11.16
CA PHE A 237 4.06 -4.99 12.09
C PHE A 237 3.37 -4.60 13.41
N ILE A 238 3.03 -3.34 13.61
CA ILE A 238 2.43 -2.85 14.85
C ILE A 238 0.96 -2.51 14.60
N ARG A 239 0.05 -3.26 15.24
CA ARG A 239 -1.39 -2.92 15.25
C ARG A 239 -1.79 -2.43 16.63
N ILE A 240 -2.56 -1.35 16.67
CA ILE A 240 -3.15 -0.82 17.89
C ILE A 240 -4.60 -1.28 17.93
N ASP A 241 -4.90 -2.26 18.79
CA ASP A 241 -6.25 -2.75 18.97
C ASP A 241 -6.91 -2.07 20.17
N THR A 242 -8.10 -1.55 19.99
CA THR A 242 -8.88 -1.02 21.11
C THR A 242 -9.42 -2.17 21.96
N ILE A 243 -9.00 -2.26 23.23
CA ILE A 243 -9.47 -3.24 24.21
C ILE A 243 -10.75 -2.76 24.91
N HIS A 244 -10.83 -1.46 25.21
CA HIS A 244 -12.00 -0.83 25.83
C HIS A 244 -12.36 0.46 25.11
N GLN A 245 -13.66 0.69 24.95
CA GLN A 245 -14.26 1.91 24.40
C GLN A 245 -15.25 2.47 25.43
N THR A 246 -15.42 3.80 25.45
CA THR A 246 -16.55 4.43 26.16
C THR A 246 -17.86 4.12 25.45
N ASP A 247 -18.99 4.38 26.12
CA ASP A 247 -20.34 4.25 25.52
C ASP A 247 -20.55 5.20 24.32
N GLN A 248 -19.66 6.18 24.12
CA GLN A 248 -19.63 7.09 22.98
C GLN A 248 -18.68 6.63 21.86
N GLY A 249 -18.10 5.42 21.97
CA GLY A 249 -17.22 4.84 20.96
C GLY A 249 -15.76 5.32 21.01
N GLU A 250 -15.37 6.13 22.00
CA GLU A 250 -13.98 6.60 22.13
C GLU A 250 -13.11 5.53 22.82
N PRO A 251 -11.97 5.14 22.23
CA PRO A 251 -11.11 4.07 22.75
C PRO A 251 -10.35 4.49 24.03
N THR A 252 -10.69 3.88 25.17
CA THR A 252 -10.09 4.17 26.49
C THR A 252 -8.87 3.33 26.82
N VAL A 253 -8.81 2.09 26.32
CA VAL A 253 -7.65 1.20 26.48
C VAL A 253 -7.28 0.62 25.14
N GLN A 254 -6.02 0.78 24.73
CA GLN A 254 -5.52 0.32 23.44
C GLN A 254 -4.31 -0.60 23.67
N ARG A 255 -4.34 -1.80 23.07
CA ARG A 255 -3.22 -2.75 23.07
C ARG A 255 -2.42 -2.61 21.81
N VAL A 256 -1.14 -2.36 21.95
CA VAL A 256 -0.20 -2.44 20.84
C VAL A 256 0.23 -3.90 20.71
N ARG A 257 -0.13 -4.55 19.60
CA ARG A 257 0.30 -5.91 19.26
C ARG A 257 1.32 -5.86 18.14
N VAL A 258 2.42 -6.59 18.32
CA VAL A 258 3.40 -6.87 17.27
C VAL A 258 2.93 -8.12 16.53
N GLN A 259 2.73 -8.01 15.22
CA GLN A 259 2.53 -9.13 14.32
C GLN A 259 3.88 -9.86 14.21
N ASN A 260 4.06 -10.94 14.98
CA ASN A 260 5.18 -11.84 14.73
C ASN A 260 4.93 -12.54 13.39
N THR A 261 5.64 -12.11 12.35
CA THR A 261 5.78 -12.91 11.14
C THR A 261 6.74 -14.04 11.48
N THR A 262 6.21 -15.16 11.98
CA THR A 262 6.99 -16.39 12.03
C THR A 262 7.26 -16.76 10.57
N LYS A 263 8.55 -16.70 10.19
CA LYS A 263 9.04 -17.22 8.91
C LYS A 263 8.73 -18.70 8.78
#